data_AF-A0A7L4ZIY9-F1
#
_entry.id   AF-A0A7L4ZIY9-F1
#
_cell.length_a   1.000
_cell.length_b   1.000
_cell.length_c   1.000
_cell.angle_alpha   90.00
_cell.angle_beta   90.00
_cell.angle_gamma   90.00
#
_symmetry.space_group_name_H-M   'P 1'
#
loop_
_entity.id
_entity.type
_entity.pdbx_description
1 polymer ?
#
loop_
_entity_poly.entity_id
_entity_poly.type
_entity_poly.pdbx_seq_one_letter_code
_entity_poly.pdbx_strand_id
1 'polypeptide(L)'
;MKNYLVLACLVVTSISCSTDDNTIPEPEENFYALTVGNSWVYEHHRRENIQSIIFNNTGVIDSVKIVGTEIINDNEFYKYRIRTSGNENNIAFCSPNGERFEYVRDSIGYLIDEYGKVKFSREDDQEFLLREDSFLNLYTARGENNEIISTTAGDFDCEYMKIYAKQPQTLELFPALDKYHFAEGVGKVFNTVSFSSEDIHRMERRLISYNVQ
;
A
#
# COMPACT_ATOMS: atom_id res chain seq x y z
N MET A 1 -8.45 -64.47 -53.09
CA MET A 1 -7.87 -63.23 -52.52
C MET A 1 -8.58 -62.96 -51.21
N LYS A 2 -7.81 -63.01 -50.12
CA LYS A 2 -8.16 -62.73 -48.72
C LYS A 2 -8.46 -61.22 -48.58
N ASN A 3 -9.41 -60.72 -47.80
CA ASN A 3 -9.45 -60.74 -46.34
C ASN A 3 -10.87 -60.44 -45.80
N TYR A 4 -11.13 -61.00 -44.62
CA TYR A 4 -12.38 -61.02 -43.89
C TYR A 4 -12.59 -59.76 -43.02
N LEU A 5 -13.87 -59.38 -42.90
CA LEU A 5 -14.49 -58.60 -41.84
C LEU A 5 -13.98 -59.04 -40.45
N VAL A 6 -13.43 -58.11 -39.67
CA VAL A 6 -13.31 -58.25 -38.20
C VAL A 6 -13.69 -56.92 -37.55
N LEU A 7 -14.85 -56.98 -36.90
CA LEU A 7 -15.37 -56.11 -35.87
C LEU A 7 -14.48 -56.22 -34.62
N ALA A 8 -13.98 -55.11 -34.06
CA ALA A 8 -13.45 -55.10 -32.69
C ALA A 8 -13.38 -53.68 -32.08
N CYS A 9 -14.29 -53.45 -31.14
CA CYS A 9 -14.18 -52.68 -29.91
C CYS A 9 -13.44 -51.34 -29.88
N LEU A 10 -14.27 -50.30 -29.86
CA LEU A 10 -14.08 -49.03 -29.17
C LEU A 10 -13.70 -49.27 -27.69
N VAL A 11 -12.49 -48.87 -27.29
CA VAL A 11 -12.17 -48.63 -25.87
C VAL A 11 -11.53 -47.25 -25.79
N VAL A 12 -12.37 -46.29 -25.40
CA VAL A 12 -11.96 -44.96 -24.94
C VAL A 12 -11.38 -45.16 -23.55
N THR A 13 -10.05 -45.09 -23.41
CA THR A 13 -9.41 -44.92 -22.11
C THR A 13 -9.14 -43.44 -21.89
N SER A 14 -10.11 -42.77 -21.28
CA SER A 14 -9.94 -41.50 -20.58
C SER A 14 -9.00 -41.74 -19.39
N ILE A 15 -7.73 -41.34 -19.54
CA ILE A 15 -6.81 -41.21 -18.42
C ILE A 15 -7.20 -39.92 -17.70
N SER A 16 -8.16 -40.04 -16.78
CA SER A 16 -8.46 -39.01 -15.80
C SER A 16 -7.37 -39.08 -14.72
N CYS A 17 -6.30 -38.31 -14.88
CA CYS A 17 -5.47 -37.95 -13.74
C CYS A 17 -6.31 -37.07 -12.82
N SER A 18 -6.92 -37.67 -11.80
CA SER A 18 -7.30 -36.94 -10.60
C SER A 18 -6.02 -36.72 -9.80
N THR A 19 -5.30 -35.65 -10.09
CA THR A 19 -4.36 -35.11 -9.11
C THR A 19 -5.23 -34.43 -8.06
N ASP A 20 -5.60 -35.21 -7.05
CA ASP A 20 -6.15 -34.68 -5.79
C ASP A 20 -4.97 -34.02 -5.07
N ASP A 21 -4.50 -32.90 -5.61
CA ASP A 21 -3.63 -31.97 -4.90
C ASP A 21 -4.53 -31.30 -3.85
N ASN A 22 -4.70 -31.99 -2.72
CA ASN A 22 -5.01 -31.36 -1.45
C ASN A 22 -3.80 -30.53 -1.01
N THR A 23 -3.41 -29.56 -1.83
CA THR A 23 -2.74 -28.37 -1.32
C THR A 23 -3.79 -27.67 -0.49
N ILE A 24 -3.71 -27.88 0.83
CA ILE A 24 -4.22 -26.90 1.79
C ILE A 24 -3.65 -25.57 1.30
N PRO A 25 -4.47 -24.60 0.82
CA PRO A 25 -3.93 -23.32 0.43
C PRO A 25 -3.19 -22.80 1.65
N GLU A 26 -1.89 -22.53 1.50
CA GLU A 26 -1.16 -21.80 2.53
C GLU A 26 -2.00 -20.56 2.85
N PRO A 27 -2.22 -20.24 4.14
CA PRO A 27 -3.01 -19.09 4.50
C PRO A 27 -2.46 -17.89 3.71
N GLU A 28 -3.32 -17.23 2.94
CA GLU A 28 -2.92 -16.03 2.20
C GLU A 28 -2.22 -15.10 3.19
N GLU A 29 -0.93 -14.81 2.93
CA GLU A 29 -0.16 -13.90 3.77
C GLU A 29 -0.88 -12.56 3.78
N ASN A 30 -1.45 -12.20 4.94
CA ASN A 30 -2.10 -10.90 5.11
C ASN A 30 -1.06 -9.82 5.37
N PHE A 31 -0.12 -9.65 4.43
CA PHE A 31 0.97 -8.68 4.52
C PHE A 31 0.43 -7.28 4.82
N TYR A 32 -0.69 -6.92 4.20
CA TYR A 32 -1.35 -5.62 4.31
C TYR A 32 -2.23 -5.45 5.55
N ALA A 33 -2.39 -6.49 6.38
CA ALA A 33 -3.29 -6.51 7.53
C ALA A 33 -4.74 -6.07 7.19
N LEU A 34 -5.25 -6.52 6.04
CA LEU A 34 -6.62 -6.29 5.58
C LEU A 34 -7.62 -7.21 6.29
N THR A 35 -8.01 -6.82 7.50
CA THR A 35 -9.05 -7.53 8.26
C THR A 35 -9.97 -6.52 8.94
N VAL A 36 -11.29 -6.73 8.81
CA VAL A 36 -12.28 -5.88 9.47
C VAL A 36 -12.08 -5.93 10.98
N GLY A 37 -11.96 -4.76 11.60
CA GLY A 37 -11.64 -4.63 13.02
C GLY A 37 -10.23 -4.11 13.27
N ASN A 38 -9.29 -4.34 12.35
CA ASN A 38 -7.91 -3.83 12.47
C ASN A 38 -7.90 -2.30 12.54
N SER A 39 -6.99 -1.76 13.35
CA SER A 39 -6.88 -0.32 13.59
C SER A 39 -5.48 0.17 13.89
N TRP A 40 -5.23 1.44 13.59
CA TRP A 40 -3.94 2.12 13.75
C TRP A 40 -4.16 3.56 14.21
N VAL A 41 -3.22 4.09 14.97
CA VAL A 41 -3.18 5.50 15.38
C VAL A 41 -1.83 6.07 15.00
N TYR A 42 -1.84 7.22 14.33
CA TYR A 42 -0.63 7.91 13.87
C TYR A 42 -0.55 9.33 14.41
N GLU A 43 0.66 9.78 14.68
CA GLU A 43 0.99 11.19 14.95
C GLU A 43 1.73 11.79 13.76
N HIS A 44 1.51 13.09 13.55
CA HIS A 44 2.24 13.88 12.57
C HIS A 44 3.29 14.74 13.25
N HIS A 45 4.50 14.71 12.72
CA HIS A 45 5.63 15.52 13.16
C HIS A 45 6.09 16.44 12.03
N ARG A 46 6.50 17.65 12.40
CA ARG A 46 7.03 18.66 11.49
C ARG A 46 8.50 18.93 11.79
N ARG A 47 9.32 18.97 10.74
CA ARG A 47 10.70 19.42 10.83
C ARG A 47 10.75 20.88 11.26
N GLU A 48 11.57 21.20 12.26
CA GLU A 48 11.69 22.57 12.79
C GLU A 48 12.08 23.60 11.72
N ASN A 49 13.08 23.27 10.91
CA ASN A 49 13.56 24.05 9.79
C ASN A 49 14.38 23.16 8.84
N ILE A 50 14.78 23.66 7.66
CA ILE A 50 15.45 22.84 6.64
C ILE A 50 16.83 22.28 7.06
N GLN A 51 17.50 22.93 8.02
CA GLN A 51 18.82 22.51 8.50
C GLN A 51 18.76 21.58 9.72
N SER A 52 17.58 21.46 10.35
CA SER A 52 17.40 20.67 11.57
C SER A 52 17.07 19.23 11.24
N ILE A 53 17.64 18.29 11.98
CA ILE A 53 17.23 16.88 12.01
C ILE A 53 16.06 16.63 12.97
N ILE A 54 15.63 17.65 13.71
CA ILE A 54 14.62 17.55 14.76
C ILE A 54 13.22 17.70 14.17
N PHE A 55 12.33 16.83 14.63
CA PHE A 55 10.93 16.75 14.25
C PHE A 55 10.04 16.91 15.49
N ASN A 56 9.22 17.95 15.50
CA ASN A 56 8.31 18.25 16.59
C ASN A 56 6.91 17.72 16.29
N ASN A 57 6.28 17.09 17.29
CA ASN A 57 4.89 16.66 17.18
C ASN A 57 3.99 17.87 16.92
N THR A 58 3.09 17.75 15.95
CA THR A 58 2.17 18.83 15.54
C THR A 58 0.86 18.85 16.35
N GLY A 59 0.59 17.80 17.11
CA GLY A 59 -0.69 17.55 17.77
C GLY A 59 -1.75 16.93 16.85
N VAL A 60 -1.45 16.73 15.55
CA VAL A 60 -2.38 16.10 14.61
C VAL A 60 -2.31 14.59 14.72
N ILE A 61 -3.48 13.97 14.90
CA ILE A 61 -3.67 12.53 15.02
C ILE A 61 -4.55 12.01 13.90
N ASP A 62 -4.12 10.92 13.24
CA ASP A 62 -4.97 10.09 12.40
C ASP A 62 -5.32 8.78 13.12
N SER A 63 -6.61 8.52 13.31
CA SER A 63 -7.13 7.22 13.76
C SER A 63 -7.73 6.48 12.58
N VAL A 64 -7.19 5.31 12.27
CA VAL A 64 -7.55 4.49 11.11
C VAL A 64 -8.16 3.18 11.57
N LYS A 65 -9.29 2.76 10.97
CA LYS A 65 -9.92 1.46 11.25
C LYS A 65 -10.54 0.87 10.00
N ILE A 66 -10.38 -0.43 9.80
CA ILE A 66 -11.16 -1.16 8.79
C ILE A 66 -12.55 -1.46 9.39
N VAL A 67 -13.59 -0.84 8.83
CA VAL A 67 -14.96 -0.87 9.40
C VAL A 67 -15.90 -1.83 8.67
N GLY A 68 -15.48 -2.38 7.54
CA GLY A 68 -16.25 -3.34 6.75
C GLY A 68 -15.64 -3.54 5.36
N THR A 69 -16.37 -4.21 4.49
CA THR A 69 -16.06 -4.34 3.06
C THR A 69 -17.17 -3.70 2.23
N GLU A 70 -16.87 -3.34 0.98
CA GLU A 70 -17.80 -2.77 0.02
C GLU A 70 -17.49 -3.31 -1.38
N ILE A 71 -18.52 -3.69 -2.16
CA ILE A 71 -18.34 -4.14 -3.55
C ILE A 71 -18.35 -2.92 -4.47
N ILE A 72 -17.25 -2.71 -5.21
CA ILE A 72 -17.08 -1.62 -6.18
C ILE A 72 -16.57 -2.23 -7.48
N ASN A 73 -17.28 -2.02 -8.59
CA ASN A 73 -16.94 -2.56 -9.92
C ASN A 73 -16.64 -4.08 -9.86
N ASP A 74 -17.53 -4.85 -9.24
CA ASP A 74 -17.43 -6.31 -9.05
C ASP A 74 -16.21 -6.81 -8.26
N ASN A 75 -15.50 -5.92 -7.58
CA ASN A 75 -14.40 -6.27 -6.69
C ASN A 75 -14.75 -5.92 -5.23
N GLU A 76 -14.33 -6.76 -4.29
CA GLU A 76 -14.47 -6.48 -2.87
C GLU A 76 -13.31 -5.58 -2.39
N PHE A 77 -13.65 -4.48 -1.72
CA PHE A 77 -12.71 -3.56 -1.11
C PHE A 77 -12.91 -3.48 0.40
N TYR A 78 -11.81 -3.39 1.14
CA TYR A 78 -11.82 -3.06 2.56
C TYR A 78 -12.01 -1.56 2.75
N LYS A 79 -13.00 -1.21 3.57
CA LYS A 79 -13.37 0.18 3.86
C LYS A 79 -12.61 0.67 5.08
N TYR A 80 -11.60 1.49 4.83
CA TYR A 80 -10.87 2.22 5.85
C TYR A 80 -11.65 3.47 6.24
N ARG A 81 -11.97 3.60 7.52
CA ARG A 81 -12.44 4.85 8.12
C ARG A 81 -11.27 5.56 8.76
N ILE A 82 -11.04 6.80 8.37
CA ILE A 82 -9.94 7.63 8.87
C ILE A 82 -10.54 8.85 9.54
N ARG A 83 -10.21 9.06 10.80
CA ARG A 83 -10.57 10.26 11.57
C ARG A 83 -9.32 11.06 11.89
N THR A 84 -9.27 12.29 11.40
CA THR A 84 -8.20 13.24 11.71
C THR A 84 -8.69 14.23 12.78
N SER A 85 -7.83 14.52 13.76
CA SER A 85 -8.08 15.51 14.82
C SER A 85 -6.81 16.30 15.13
N GLY A 86 -6.97 17.49 15.72
CA GLY A 86 -5.86 18.34 16.15
C GLY A 86 -5.29 19.30 15.10
N ASN A 87 -5.82 19.30 13.86
CA ASN A 87 -5.35 20.17 12.79
C ASN A 87 -6.12 21.52 12.73
N GLU A 88 -6.33 22.18 13.86
CA GLU A 88 -7.11 23.44 13.95
C GLU A 88 -6.47 24.59 13.15
N ASN A 89 -5.14 24.54 12.99
CA ASN A 89 -4.37 25.58 12.31
C ASN A 89 -4.16 25.30 10.81
N ASN A 90 -4.80 24.26 10.24
CA ASN A 90 -4.61 23.84 8.84
C ASN A 90 -3.13 23.68 8.46
N ILE A 91 -2.38 22.96 9.31
CA ILE A 91 -0.98 22.61 9.07
C ILE A 91 -0.88 21.90 7.72
N ALA A 92 -0.02 22.42 6.85
CA ALA A 92 0.23 21.84 5.53
C ALA A 92 0.63 20.37 5.65
N PHE A 93 0.20 19.56 4.67
CA PHE A 93 0.40 18.11 4.59
C PHE A 93 -0.31 17.26 5.66
N CYS A 94 -0.94 17.88 6.66
CA CYS A 94 -1.88 17.20 7.52
C CYS A 94 -3.29 17.23 6.89
N SER A 95 -4.04 16.13 7.04
CA SER A 95 -5.44 16.11 6.61
C SER A 95 -6.28 17.09 7.43
N PRO A 96 -7.37 17.66 6.87
CA PRO A 96 -8.30 18.47 7.65
C PRO A 96 -8.97 17.61 8.74
N ASN A 97 -9.38 18.25 9.83
CA ASN A 97 -10.17 17.60 10.88
C ASN A 97 -11.46 17.02 10.30
N GLY A 98 -11.83 15.82 10.75
CA GLY A 98 -13.05 15.16 10.32
C GLY A 98 -12.87 13.67 10.04
N GLU A 99 -13.87 13.10 9.36
CA GLU A 99 -13.91 11.70 8.96
C GLU A 99 -13.90 11.59 7.44
N ARG A 100 -13.13 10.62 6.92
CA ARG A 100 -13.12 10.23 5.51
C ARG A 100 -13.01 8.72 5.38
N PHE A 101 -13.30 8.23 4.18
CA PHE A 101 -13.17 6.82 3.83
C PHE A 101 -12.16 6.64 2.71
N GLU A 102 -11.40 5.54 2.79
CA GLU A 102 -10.54 5.04 1.72
C GLU A 102 -10.92 3.57 1.48
N TYR A 103 -10.82 3.12 0.23
CA TYR A 103 -11.18 1.77 -0.16
C TYR A 103 -9.98 1.10 -0.80
N VAL A 104 -9.53 -0.02 -0.25
CA VAL A 104 -8.37 -0.73 -0.80
C VAL A 104 -8.61 -2.22 -0.81
N ARG A 105 -7.94 -2.90 -1.73
CA ARG A 105 -7.92 -4.35 -1.80
C ARG A 105 -6.53 -4.84 -2.14
N ASP A 106 -6.23 -6.08 -1.76
CA ASP A 106 -5.13 -6.81 -2.37
C ASP A 106 -5.55 -7.27 -3.77
N SER A 107 -4.61 -7.23 -4.69
CA SER A 107 -4.76 -7.64 -6.07
C SER A 107 -3.47 -8.25 -6.58
N ILE A 108 -3.23 -9.54 -6.35
CA ILE A 108 -2.04 -10.24 -6.85
C ILE A 108 -0.75 -9.58 -6.31
N GLY A 109 -0.71 -9.31 -5.00
CA GLY A 109 0.46 -8.73 -4.34
C GLY A 109 0.57 -7.21 -4.42
N TYR A 110 -0.46 -6.53 -4.95
CA TYR A 110 -0.57 -5.07 -4.94
C TYR A 110 -1.68 -4.61 -4.02
N LEU A 111 -1.38 -3.66 -3.14
CA LEU A 111 -2.41 -2.88 -2.46
C LEU A 111 -2.89 -1.79 -3.41
N ILE A 112 -4.13 -1.89 -3.89
CA ILE A 112 -4.70 -0.93 -4.83
C ILE A 112 -5.93 -0.25 -4.26
N ASP A 113 -6.18 1.00 -4.67
CA ASP A 113 -7.41 1.73 -4.31
C ASP A 113 -8.57 1.51 -5.30
N GLU A 114 -9.73 2.05 -4.99
CA GLU A 114 -10.95 1.96 -5.80
C GLU A 114 -10.82 2.59 -7.20
N TYR A 115 -9.79 3.40 -7.41
CA TYR A 115 -9.46 4.02 -8.69
C TYR A 115 -8.40 3.24 -9.47
N GLY A 116 -7.96 2.09 -8.96
CA GLY A 116 -6.92 1.25 -9.55
C GLY A 116 -5.50 1.77 -9.35
N LYS A 117 -5.28 2.73 -8.43
CA LYS A 117 -3.93 3.23 -8.15
C LYS A 117 -3.22 2.33 -7.16
N VAL A 118 -1.97 2.00 -7.48
CA VAL A 118 -1.08 1.23 -6.60
C VAL A 118 -0.67 2.07 -5.39
N LYS A 119 -1.00 1.61 -4.19
CA LYS A 119 -0.54 2.14 -2.90
C LYS A 119 0.73 1.44 -2.43
N PHE A 120 0.88 0.16 -2.75
CA PHE A 120 2.05 -0.65 -2.42
C PHE A 120 2.18 -1.85 -3.38
N SER A 121 3.42 -2.29 -3.61
CA SER A 121 3.78 -3.49 -4.38
C SER A 121 4.78 -4.32 -3.59
N ARG A 122 4.52 -5.63 -3.40
CA ARG A 122 5.44 -6.55 -2.70
C ARG A 122 6.63 -7.00 -3.55
N GLU A 123 6.43 -7.16 -4.85
CA GLU A 123 7.43 -7.83 -5.70
C GLU A 123 7.86 -6.98 -6.89
N ASP A 124 6.97 -6.14 -7.41
CA ASP A 124 7.25 -5.37 -8.62
C ASP A 124 7.85 -4.00 -8.27
N ASP A 125 9.01 -3.71 -8.87
CA ASP A 125 9.74 -2.46 -8.79
C ASP A 125 9.40 -1.47 -9.91
N GLN A 126 8.44 -1.81 -10.77
CA GLN A 126 7.91 -0.93 -11.80
C GLN A 126 7.42 0.40 -11.24
N GLU A 127 7.56 1.41 -12.08
CA GLU A 127 7.08 2.75 -11.82
C GLU A 127 5.61 2.87 -12.22
N PHE A 128 4.78 3.37 -11.31
CA PHE A 128 3.35 3.62 -11.51
C PHE A 128 3.05 5.12 -11.44
N LEU A 129 2.28 5.63 -12.41
CA LEU A 129 1.78 7.00 -12.38
C LEU A 129 0.64 7.12 -11.36
N LEU A 130 0.81 7.96 -10.34
CA LEU A 130 -0.20 8.24 -9.32
C LEU A 130 -1.09 9.42 -9.68
N ARG A 131 -0.51 10.46 -10.28
CA ARG A 131 -1.21 11.69 -10.65
C ARG A 131 -0.49 12.40 -11.78
N GLU A 132 -1.25 12.82 -12.77
CA GLU A 132 -0.81 13.75 -13.81
C GLU A 132 -1.26 15.17 -13.46
N ASP A 133 -0.38 16.15 -13.63
CA ASP A 133 -0.68 17.57 -13.47
C ASP A 133 0.14 18.39 -14.48
N SER A 134 -0.30 19.59 -14.83
CA SER A 134 0.40 20.43 -15.80
C SER A 134 1.80 20.85 -15.35
N PHE A 135 2.06 20.88 -14.04
CA PHE A 135 3.34 21.26 -13.46
C PHE A 135 4.20 20.06 -13.07
N LEU A 136 3.62 18.94 -12.63
CA LEU A 136 4.39 17.75 -12.24
C LEU A 136 3.57 16.48 -12.38
N ASN A 137 4.23 15.38 -12.74
CA ASN A 137 3.65 14.04 -12.68
C ASN A 137 4.19 13.34 -11.44
N LEU A 138 3.30 12.79 -10.62
CA LEU A 138 3.65 12.05 -9.41
C LEU A 138 3.69 10.55 -9.72
N TYR A 139 4.79 9.92 -9.35
CA TYR A 139 5.02 8.49 -9.55
C TYR A 139 5.25 7.79 -8.21
N THR A 140 5.05 6.47 -8.21
CA THR A 140 5.47 5.59 -7.14
C THR A 140 6.20 4.38 -7.69
N ALA A 141 7.18 3.88 -6.95
CA ALA A 141 7.88 2.64 -7.27
C ALA A 141 8.38 1.99 -5.99
N ARG A 142 8.59 0.67 -6.00
CA ARG A 142 9.13 -0.02 -4.84
C ARG A 142 10.55 0.47 -4.52
N GLY A 143 10.84 0.60 -3.24
CA GLY A 143 12.17 0.83 -2.70
C GLY A 143 13.06 -0.39 -2.85
N GLU A 144 14.38 -0.18 -2.78
CA GLU A 144 15.33 -1.30 -2.77
C GLU A 144 15.66 -1.65 -1.33
N ASN A 145 15.62 -2.95 -1.01
CA ASN A 145 15.87 -3.49 0.32
C ASN A 145 14.85 -3.03 1.39
N ASN A 146 14.99 -3.60 2.58
CA ASN A 146 14.19 -3.21 3.74
C ASN A 146 14.91 -2.14 4.57
N GLU A 147 14.14 -1.35 5.31
CA GLU A 147 14.62 -0.36 6.27
C GLU A 147 14.03 -0.64 7.65
N ILE A 148 14.87 -0.60 8.70
CA ILE A 148 14.39 -0.65 10.08
C ILE A 148 13.82 0.71 10.46
N ILE A 149 12.53 0.75 10.80
CA ILE A 149 11.82 1.94 11.23
C ILE A 149 11.42 1.84 12.69
N SER A 150 11.93 2.79 13.49
CA SER A 150 11.61 2.92 14.92
C SER A 150 10.51 3.96 15.14
N THR A 151 9.44 3.57 15.83
CA THR A 151 8.34 4.43 16.23
C THR A 151 7.94 4.17 17.69
N THR A 152 6.97 4.92 18.22
CA THR A 152 6.42 4.64 19.56
C THR A 152 5.78 3.25 19.66
N ALA A 153 5.29 2.71 18.53
CA ALA A 153 4.69 1.38 18.48
C ALA A 153 5.70 0.23 18.47
N GLY A 154 7.00 0.51 18.28
CA GLY A 154 8.07 -0.49 18.20
C GLY A 154 9.02 -0.26 17.02
N ASP A 155 9.88 -1.25 16.82
CA ASP A 155 10.82 -1.33 15.70
C ASP A 155 10.28 -2.32 14.65
N PHE A 156 10.33 -1.93 13.38
CA PHE A 156 9.75 -2.70 12.28
C PHE A 156 10.75 -2.84 11.14
N ASP A 157 10.95 -4.06 10.64
CA ASP A 157 11.61 -4.28 9.36
C ASP A 157 10.61 -3.99 8.24
N CYS A 158 10.88 -2.94 7.45
CA CYS A 158 9.92 -2.38 6.53
C CYS A 158 10.38 -2.44 5.09
N GLU A 159 9.49 -2.92 4.25
CA GLU A 159 9.52 -2.63 2.83
C GLU A 159 8.91 -1.23 2.61
N TYR A 160 9.26 -0.56 1.51
CA TYR A 160 8.75 0.78 1.26
C TYR A 160 8.47 1.09 -0.20
N MET A 161 7.54 2.01 -0.44
CA MET A 161 7.35 2.65 -1.73
C MET A 161 8.00 4.02 -1.71
N LYS A 162 8.70 4.36 -2.79
CA LYS A 162 9.19 5.71 -3.11
C LYS A 162 8.08 6.49 -3.80
N ILE A 163 7.89 7.75 -3.44
CA ILE A 163 7.04 8.70 -4.16
C ILE A 163 7.90 9.87 -4.59
N TYR A 164 7.86 10.20 -5.88
CA TYR A 164 8.68 11.25 -6.48
C TYR A 164 7.95 11.86 -7.67
N ALA A 165 8.38 13.05 -8.06
CA ALA A 165 7.78 13.78 -9.17
C ALA A 165 8.73 13.89 -10.36
N LYS A 166 8.18 13.89 -11.56
CA LYS A 166 8.89 14.24 -12.79
C LYS A 166 8.20 15.39 -13.50
N GLN A 167 8.98 16.19 -14.22
CA GLN A 167 8.44 17.19 -15.11
C GLN A 167 7.72 16.52 -16.29
N PRO A 168 6.47 16.89 -16.65
CA PRO A 168 5.69 16.13 -17.62
C PRO A 168 6.31 16.06 -19.03
N GLN A 169 7.04 17.10 -19.46
CA GLN A 169 7.60 17.18 -20.81
C GLN A 169 9.03 16.64 -20.91
N THR A 170 9.87 16.90 -19.90
CA THR A 170 11.30 16.53 -19.93
C THR A 170 11.58 15.23 -19.20
N LEU A 171 10.64 14.74 -18.38
CA LEU A 171 10.80 13.62 -17.45
C LEU A 171 11.93 13.82 -16.42
N GLU A 172 12.42 15.05 -16.27
CA GLU A 172 13.41 15.40 -15.25
C GLU A 172 12.84 15.21 -13.86
N LEU A 173 13.65 14.62 -12.95
CA LEU A 173 13.25 14.39 -11.57
C LEU A 173 13.24 15.70 -10.78
N PHE A 174 12.17 15.90 -10.02
CA PHE A 174 12.16 16.88 -8.95
C PHE A 174 13.01 16.38 -7.77
N PRO A 175 13.61 17.29 -6.97
CA PRO A 175 14.48 16.93 -5.85
C PRO A 175 13.83 16.01 -4.79
N ALA A 176 12.52 16.14 -4.58
CA ALA A 176 11.85 15.41 -3.51
C ALA A 176 11.75 13.91 -3.72
N LEU A 177 11.98 13.18 -2.63
CA LEU A 177 11.76 11.74 -2.53
C LEU A 177 11.07 11.43 -1.20
N ASP A 178 9.80 11.06 -1.28
CA ASP A 178 9.04 10.59 -0.14
C ASP A 178 9.02 9.06 -0.05
N LYS A 179 8.85 8.53 1.15
CA LYS A 179 8.81 7.08 1.40
C LYS A 179 7.60 6.69 2.22
N TYR A 180 6.96 5.59 1.85
CA TYR A 180 5.83 5.01 2.56
C TYR A 180 6.22 3.59 2.97
N HIS A 181 6.45 3.39 4.27
CA HIS A 181 6.97 2.14 4.84
C HIS A 181 5.85 1.26 5.37
N PHE A 182 5.94 -0.03 5.04
CA PHE A 182 5.00 -1.06 5.42
C PHE A 182 5.75 -2.23 6.06
N ALA A 183 5.22 -2.72 7.17
CA ALA A 183 5.70 -3.89 7.86
C ALA A 183 4.72 -5.04 7.67
N GLU A 184 5.26 -6.24 7.45
CA GLU A 184 4.47 -7.46 7.26
C GLU A 184 3.53 -7.71 8.44
N GLY A 185 2.26 -8.00 8.15
CA GLY A 185 1.24 -8.26 9.17
C GLY A 185 0.82 -7.04 9.99
N VAL A 186 1.40 -5.87 9.74
CA VAL A 186 1.03 -4.61 10.40
C VAL A 186 0.48 -3.60 9.40
N GLY A 187 0.95 -3.62 8.15
CA GLY A 187 0.64 -2.60 7.16
C GLY A 187 1.54 -1.37 7.33
N LYS A 188 1.01 -0.19 7.01
CA LYS A 188 1.80 1.06 6.97
C LYS A 188 2.23 1.50 8.37
N VAL A 189 3.52 1.76 8.57
CA VAL A 189 4.07 2.18 9.89
C VAL A 189 4.60 3.61 9.90
N PHE A 190 5.06 4.09 8.76
CA PHE A 190 5.71 5.40 8.65
C PHE A 190 5.58 5.95 7.24
N ASN A 191 5.51 7.27 7.11
CA ASN A 191 5.77 7.91 5.83
C ASN A 191 6.30 9.33 5.97
N THR A 192 7.00 9.79 4.94
CA THR A 192 7.46 11.19 4.82
C THR A 192 6.58 11.97 3.85
N VAL A 193 6.62 13.30 3.96
CA VAL A 193 6.07 14.22 2.95
C VAL A 193 7.00 15.41 2.75
N SER A 194 7.23 15.77 1.48
CA SER A 194 8.15 16.81 1.03
C SER A 194 7.48 17.80 0.08
N PHE A 195 8.04 19.01 -0.05
CA PHE A 195 7.76 19.85 -1.22
C PHE A 195 8.56 19.32 -2.40
N SER A 196 7.97 19.25 -3.60
CA SER A 196 8.65 18.70 -4.79
C SER A 196 10.01 19.37 -5.07
N SER A 197 10.15 20.65 -4.77
CA SER A 197 11.37 21.43 -4.98
C SER A 197 12.49 21.19 -3.95
N GLU A 198 12.28 20.32 -2.96
CA GLU A 198 13.20 20.13 -1.84
C GLU A 198 13.60 18.66 -1.72
N ASP A 199 14.88 18.39 -1.55
CA ASP A 199 15.46 17.05 -1.35
C ASP A 199 15.35 16.53 0.10
N ILE A 200 14.66 17.29 0.96
CA ILE A 200 14.51 17.01 2.39
C ILE A 200 13.03 17.07 2.75
N HIS A 201 12.54 16.02 3.42
CA HIS A 201 11.15 15.96 3.85
C HIS A 201 10.82 16.89 5.01
N ARG A 202 9.61 17.43 4.98
CA ARG A 202 9.10 18.41 5.96
C ARG A 202 8.29 17.78 7.06
N MET A 203 7.62 16.68 6.75
CA MET A 203 6.67 16.05 7.64
C MET A 203 6.93 14.54 7.71
N GLU A 204 6.63 13.99 8.87
CA GLU A 204 6.63 12.56 9.11
C GLU A 204 5.31 12.19 9.75
N ARG A 205 4.75 11.06 9.33
CA ARG A 205 3.63 10.42 10.01
C ARG A 205 4.12 9.10 10.58
N ARG A 206 3.99 8.94 11.90
CA ARG A 206 4.58 7.82 12.65
C ARG A 206 3.49 7.02 13.34
N LEU A 207 3.59 5.69 13.29
CA LEU A 207 2.68 4.81 14.02
C LEU A 207 2.91 4.93 15.54
N ILE A 208 1.82 5.08 16.29
CA ILE A 208 1.86 5.21 17.76
C ILE A 208 1.35 3.94 18.42
N SER A 209 0.29 3.36 17.84
CA SER A 209 -0.30 2.11 18.33
C SER A 209 -1.11 1.46 17.23
N TYR A 210 -1.27 0.15 17.30
CA TYR A 210 -2.11 -0.62 16.39
C TYR A 210 -2.79 -1.78 17.13
N ASN A 211 -3.85 -2.29 16.53
CA ASN A 211 -4.51 -3.53 16.91
C ASN A 211 -4.83 -4.29 15.63
N VAL A 212 -4.11 -5.38 15.41
CA VAL A 212 -4.28 -6.29 14.26
C VAL A 212 -4.60 -7.68 14.82
N GLN A 213 -5.56 -8.37 14.21
CA GLN A 213 -6.09 -9.67 14.63
C GLN A 213 -5.37 -10.84 13.97
#